data_AF-A0A447PPF4-F1
#
_entry.id   AF-A0A447PPF4-F1
#
_cell.length_a   1.000
_cell.length_b   1.000
_cell.length_c   1.000
_cell.angle_alpha   90.00
_cell.angle_beta   90.00
_cell.angle_gamma   90.00
#
_symmetry.space_group_name_H-M   'P 1'
#
loop_
_entity.id
_entity.type
_entity.pdbx_description
1 polymer ?
#
loop_
_entity_poly.entity_id
_entity_poly.type
_entity_poly.pdbx_seq_one_letter_code
_entity_poly.pdbx_strand_id
1 'polypeptide(L)'
;MVLIWSIATVFVGFTSSVYVILICRLVLGITEGIYWPQQSRFASDWFSDKERTQANSIIQYYGQFLALGLGFMILSPLDAAFGWRNVFIITGVIGIVVVVPLYITMLKKQEEAPYYRAPAPTEKTKLTLESLGGPPFLLLIFTYITQGMLFWELRYGSPWLSILSAIPDSVKHWSVLCLI
;
A
#
# COMPACT_ATOMS: atom_id res chain seq x y z
N MET A 1 4.64 6.95 6.73
CA MET A 1 4.44 6.21 5.46
C MET A 1 4.13 7.13 4.28
N VAL A 2 3.04 7.93 4.31
CA VAL A 2 2.54 8.68 3.14
C VAL A 2 3.60 9.63 2.58
N LEU A 3 4.28 10.38 3.45
CA LEU A 3 5.38 11.27 3.05
C LEU A 3 6.48 10.52 2.27
N ILE A 4 6.95 9.38 2.79
CA ILE A 4 8.00 8.57 2.16
C ILE A 4 7.52 8.03 0.81
N TRP A 5 6.27 7.53 0.78
CA TRP A 5 5.64 7.01 -0.44
C TRP A 5 5.55 8.10 -1.51
N SER A 6 5.03 9.27 -1.16
CA SER A 6 4.87 10.36 -2.12
C SER A 6 6.20 10.92 -2.60
N ILE A 7 7.21 11.04 -1.74
CA ILE A 7 8.57 11.46 -2.15
C ILE A 7 9.14 10.45 -3.15
N ALA A 8 9.10 9.15 -2.84
CA ALA A 8 9.60 8.11 -3.74
C ALA A 8 8.88 8.13 -5.10
N THR A 9 7.55 8.30 -5.10
CA THR A 9 6.72 8.41 -6.32
C THR A 9 7.14 9.62 -7.17
N VAL A 10 7.36 10.79 -6.57
CA VAL A 10 7.85 11.97 -7.30
C VAL A 10 9.24 11.71 -7.91
N PHE A 11 10.16 11.12 -7.13
CA PHE A 11 11.52 10.79 -7.61
C PHE A 11 11.50 9.81 -8.80
N VAL A 12 10.59 8.84 -8.80
CA VAL A 12 10.40 7.91 -9.94
C VAL A 12 9.96 8.64 -11.21
N GLY A 13 9.09 9.65 -11.09
CA GLY A 13 8.64 10.45 -12.24
C GLY A 13 9.78 11.24 -12.91
N PHE A 14 10.74 11.75 -12.13
CA PHE A 14 11.86 12.54 -12.64
C PHE A 14 13.05 11.71 -13.13
N THR A 15 13.25 10.49 -12.61
CA THR A 15 14.43 9.70 -12.94
C THR A 15 14.26 8.88 -14.22
N SER A 16 15.33 8.75 -15.01
CA SER A 16 15.42 7.82 -16.15
C SER A 16 16.35 6.64 -15.87
N SER A 17 16.94 6.59 -14.67
CA SER A 17 17.88 5.53 -14.28
C SER A 17 17.16 4.39 -13.57
N VAL A 18 17.35 3.17 -14.10
CA VAL A 18 16.80 1.93 -13.54
C VAL A 18 17.27 1.70 -12.10
N TYR A 19 18.52 2.04 -11.78
CA TYR A 19 19.07 1.89 -10.43
C TYR A 19 18.33 2.73 -9.38
N VAL A 20 17.92 3.95 -9.76
CA VAL A 20 17.18 4.84 -8.87
C VAL A 20 15.78 4.31 -8.63
N ILE A 21 15.12 3.79 -9.68
CA ILE A 21 13.80 3.15 -9.56
C ILE A 21 13.89 1.96 -8.59
N LEU A 22 14.90 1.09 -8.74
CA LEU A 22 15.10 -0.06 -7.85
C LEU A 22 15.31 0.35 -6.38
N ILE A 23 16.11 1.39 -6.12
CA ILE A 23 16.31 1.89 -4.75
C ILE A 23 14.99 2.43 -4.18
N CYS A 24 14.24 3.22 -4.96
CA CYS A 24 12.92 3.71 -4.55
C CYS A 24 12.00 2.54 -4.19
N ARG A 25 12.01 1.44 -4.96
CA ARG A 25 11.22 0.23 -4.65
C ARG A 25 11.63 -0.46 -3.37
N LEU A 26 12.92 -0.59 -3.11
CA LEU A 26 13.39 -1.17 -1.85
C LEU A 26 12.91 -0.35 -0.64
N VAL A 27 12.98 0.98 -0.74
CA VAL A 27 12.47 1.88 0.32
C VAL A 27 10.96 1.74 0.49
N LEU A 28 10.21 1.64 -0.61
CA LEU A 28 8.77 1.43 -0.57
C LEU A 28 8.41 0.09 0.06
N GLY A 29 9.08 -1.00 -0.30
CA GLY A 29 8.85 -2.34 0.27
C GLY A 29 9.09 -2.37 1.79
N ILE A 30 10.15 -1.73 2.28
CA ILE A 30 10.40 -1.59 3.73
C ILE A 30 9.26 -0.81 4.40
N THR A 31 8.79 0.26 3.75
CA THR A 31 7.72 1.12 4.28
C THR A 31 6.36 0.41 4.31
N GLU A 32 6.04 -0.41 3.31
CA GLU A 32 4.80 -1.20 3.27
C GLU A 32 4.74 -2.25 4.38
N GLY A 33 5.88 -2.84 4.75
CA GLY A 33 5.94 -3.78 5.87
C GLY A 33 5.50 -3.17 7.21
N ILE A 34 5.64 -1.85 7.37
CA ILE A 34 5.24 -1.12 8.59
C ILE A 34 3.76 -0.75 8.58
N TYR A 35 3.13 -0.69 7.40
CA TYR A 35 1.76 -0.20 7.25
C TYR A 35 0.73 -1.05 7.99
N TRP A 36 0.73 -2.36 7.76
CA TRP A 36 -0.24 -3.28 8.36
C TRP A 36 -0.18 -3.34 9.89
N PRO A 37 1.00 -3.48 10.54
CA PRO A 37 1.06 -3.44 12.00
C PRO A 37 0.68 -2.07 12.57
N GLN A 38 1.02 -0.97 11.88
CA GLN A 38 0.62 0.38 12.29
C GLN A 38 -0.90 0.55 12.24
N GLN A 39 -1.56 0.11 11.16
CA GLN A 39 -3.02 0.12 11.03
C GLN A 39 -3.69 -0.73 12.10
N SER A 40 -3.18 -1.95 12.31
CA SER A 40 -3.75 -2.87 13.30
C SER A 40 -3.70 -2.29 14.71
N ARG A 41 -2.62 -1.58 15.07
CA ARG A 41 -2.48 -0.88 16.35
C ARG A 41 -3.38 0.35 16.44
N PHE A 42 -3.48 1.14 15.38
CA PHE A 42 -4.43 2.25 15.35
C PHE A 42 -5.87 1.75 15.56
N ALA A 43 -6.25 0.65 14.91
CA ALA A 43 -7.58 0.08 15.06
C ALA A 43 -7.85 -0.45 16.48
N SER A 44 -6.84 -0.99 17.20
CA SER A 44 -7.02 -1.43 18.59
C SER A 44 -7.24 -0.30 19.57
N ASP A 45 -6.68 0.88 19.31
CA ASP A 45 -6.78 2.01 20.23
C ASP A 45 -8.10 2.77 20.06
N TRP A 46 -8.67 2.76 18.84
CA TRP A 46 -9.87 3.52 18.49
C TRP A 46 -11.17 2.71 18.51
N PHE A 47 -11.11 1.39 18.33
CA PHE A 47 -12.31 0.53 18.26
C PHE A 47 -12.32 -0.53 19.36
N SER A 48 -13.52 -0.89 19.80
CA SER A 48 -13.71 -2.00 20.75
C SER A 48 -13.35 -3.35 20.11
N ASP A 49 -12.93 -4.34 20.91
CA ASP A 49 -12.52 -5.66 20.39
C ASP A 49 -13.59 -6.34 19.52
N LYS A 50 -14.87 -6.08 19.78
CA LYS A 50 -16.00 -6.63 19.01
C LYS A 50 -16.18 -5.94 17.65
N GLU A 51 -15.91 -4.64 17.57
CA GLU A 51 -16.12 -3.83 16.37
C GLU A 51 -14.86 -3.69 15.52
N ARG A 52 -13.69 -3.95 16.09
CA ARG A 52 -12.38 -3.82 15.43
C ARG A 52 -12.29 -4.63 14.14
N THR A 53 -12.84 -5.85 14.13
CA THR A 53 -12.85 -6.70 12.92
C THR A 53 -13.72 -6.09 11.82
N GLN A 54 -14.89 -5.56 12.16
CA GLN A 54 -15.76 -4.89 11.18
C GLN A 54 -15.13 -3.59 10.67
N ALA A 55 -14.56 -2.78 11.57
CA ALA A 55 -13.87 -1.54 11.20
C ALA A 55 -12.69 -1.82 10.26
N ASN A 56 -11.84 -2.80 10.59
CA ASN A 56 -10.73 -3.22 9.72
C ASN A 56 -11.23 -3.74 8.37
N SER A 57 -12.28 -4.56 8.35
CA SER A 57 -12.87 -5.04 7.09
C SER A 57 -13.38 -3.88 6.23
N ILE A 58 -14.02 -2.88 6.82
CA ILE A 58 -14.53 -1.73 6.06
C ILE A 58 -13.39 -0.91 5.47
N ILE A 59 -12.40 -0.59 6.30
CA ILE A 59 -11.25 0.22 5.89
C ILE A 59 -10.41 -0.52 4.86
N GLN A 60 -10.12 -1.81 5.07
CA GLN A 60 -9.24 -2.59 4.20
C GLN A 60 -9.95 -3.08 2.94
N TYR A 61 -11.13 -3.70 3.02
CA TYR A 61 -11.78 -4.20 1.82
C TYR A 61 -12.40 -3.04 1.05
N TYR A 62 -13.40 -2.36 1.60
CA TYR A 62 -14.09 -1.32 0.83
C TYR A 62 -13.19 -0.14 0.51
N GLY A 63 -12.39 0.34 1.47
CA GLY A 63 -11.48 1.45 1.26
C GLY A 63 -10.42 1.16 0.19
N GLN A 64 -9.69 0.03 0.31
CA GLN A 64 -8.63 -0.32 -0.64
C GLN A 64 -9.18 -0.58 -2.04
N PHE A 65 -10.24 -1.39 -2.17
CA PHE A 65 -10.78 -1.73 -3.49
C PHE A 65 -11.39 -0.52 -4.19
N LEU A 66 -12.07 0.36 -3.42
CA LEU A 66 -12.59 1.61 -3.97
C LEU A 66 -11.47 2.53 -4.42
N ALA A 67 -10.42 2.69 -3.61
CA ALA A 67 -9.25 3.50 -3.97
C ALA A 67 -8.56 2.96 -5.23
N LEU A 68 -8.44 1.64 -5.37
CA LEU A 68 -7.87 1.03 -6.57
C LEU A 68 -8.75 1.26 -7.80
N GLY A 69 -10.07 1.06 -7.68
CA GLY A 69 -11.03 1.28 -8.76
C GLY A 69 -11.02 2.74 -9.24
N LEU A 70 -11.17 3.69 -8.32
CA LEU A 70 -11.13 5.12 -8.63
C LEU A 70 -9.76 5.54 -9.15
N GLY A 71 -8.68 5.04 -8.55
CA GLY A 71 -7.31 5.29 -9.00
C GLY A 71 -7.13 4.90 -10.46
N PHE A 72 -7.60 3.73 -10.87
CA PHE A 72 -7.54 3.34 -12.27
C PHE A 72 -8.38 4.20 -13.20
N MET A 73 -9.62 4.50 -12.82
CA MET A 73 -10.52 5.31 -13.64
C MET A 73 -9.96 6.71 -13.90
N ILE A 74 -9.26 7.29 -12.92
CA ILE A 74 -8.70 8.64 -13.01
C ILE A 74 -7.31 8.62 -13.67
N LEU A 75 -6.45 7.67 -13.28
CA LEU A 75 -5.05 7.67 -13.70
C LEU A 75 -4.84 7.08 -15.10
N SER A 76 -5.68 6.16 -15.55
CA SER A 76 -5.60 5.57 -16.90
C SER A 76 -5.73 6.60 -18.04
N PRO A 77 -6.75 7.47 -18.07
CA PRO A 77 -6.83 8.51 -19.11
C PRO A 77 -5.70 9.55 -18.97
N LEU A 78 -5.22 9.80 -17.75
CA LEU A 78 -4.14 10.74 -17.50
C LEU A 78 -2.80 10.21 -18.04
N ASP A 79 -2.56 8.92 -17.91
CA ASP A 79 -1.41 8.23 -18.52
C ASP A 79 -1.46 8.29 -20.05
N ALA A 80 -2.63 8.02 -20.64
CA ALA A 80 -2.80 8.08 -22.09
C ALA A 80 -2.55 9.48 -22.68
N ALA A 81 -2.87 10.54 -21.94
CA ALA A 81 -2.73 11.92 -22.41
C ALA A 81 -1.35 12.54 -22.12
N PHE A 82 -0.79 12.31 -20.93
CA PHE A 82 0.42 13.01 -20.45
C PHE A 82 1.62 12.08 -20.26
N GLY A 83 1.43 10.78 -20.41
CA GLY A 83 2.45 9.76 -20.17
C GLY A 83 2.70 9.48 -18.69
N TRP A 84 3.19 8.27 -18.43
CA TRP A 84 3.35 7.69 -17.10
C TRP A 84 4.17 8.56 -16.13
N ARG A 85 5.22 9.23 -16.61
CA ARG A 85 6.08 10.09 -15.79
C ARG A 85 5.31 11.21 -15.10
N ASN A 86 4.41 11.85 -15.84
CA ASN A 86 3.59 12.93 -15.31
C ASN A 86 2.54 12.41 -14.32
N VAL A 87 2.03 11.19 -14.52
CA VAL A 87 1.12 10.54 -13.57
C VAL A 87 1.80 10.32 -12.21
N PHE A 88 3.06 9.85 -12.20
CA PHE A 88 3.83 9.70 -10.95
C PHE A 88 4.10 11.03 -10.25
N ILE A 89 4.45 12.08 -11.00
CA ILE A 89 4.68 13.41 -10.43
C ILE A 89 3.37 13.96 -9.85
N ILE A 90 2.27 13.92 -10.60
CA ILE A 90 0.97 14.46 -10.17
C ILE A 90 0.48 13.72 -8.92
N THR A 91 0.49 12.39 -8.92
CA THR A 91 0.04 11.60 -7.76
C THR A 91 0.93 11.79 -6.54
N GLY A 92 2.24 11.86 -6.72
CA GLY A 92 3.19 12.14 -5.65
C GLY A 92 3.00 13.54 -5.07
N VAL A 93 2.83 14.56 -5.91
CA VAL A 93 2.58 15.95 -5.47
C VAL A 93 1.25 16.06 -4.73
N ILE A 94 0.17 15.43 -5.22
CA ILE A 94 -1.11 15.39 -4.51
C ILE A 94 -0.95 14.74 -3.13
N GLY A 95 -0.17 13.67 -3.03
CA GLY A 95 0.15 13.04 -1.75
C GLY A 95 0.84 13.99 -0.76
N ILE A 96 1.82 14.77 -1.23
CA ILE A 96 2.56 15.72 -0.38
C ILE A 96 1.71 16.94 -0.02
N VAL A 97 0.96 17.49 -0.99
CA VAL A 97 0.29 18.79 -0.82
C VAL A 97 -1.09 18.65 -0.18
N VAL A 98 -1.79 17.53 -0.43
CA VAL A 98 -3.15 17.32 0.08
C VAL A 98 -3.14 16.34 1.23
N VAL A 99 -2.56 15.16 1.03
CA VAL A 99 -2.69 14.07 2.00
C VAL A 99 -1.87 14.34 3.25
N VAL A 100 -0.60 14.78 3.13
CA VAL A 100 0.22 15.05 4.31
C VAL A 100 -0.37 16.14 5.23
N PRO A 101 -0.83 17.31 4.76
CA PRO A 101 -1.48 18.30 5.62
C PRO A 101 -2.80 17.82 6.23
N LEU A 102 -3.60 17.05 5.49
CA LEU A 102 -4.81 16.44 6.03
C LEU A 102 -4.49 15.47 7.17
N TYR A 103 -3.46 14.64 7.01
CA TYR A 103 -3.02 13.77 8.09
C TYR A 103 -2.51 14.58 9.29
N ILE A 104 -1.76 15.66 9.10
CA ILE A 104 -1.26 16.47 10.23
C ILE A 104 -2.40 17.17 10.97
N THR A 105 -3.44 17.62 10.27
CA THR A 105 -4.56 18.38 10.86
C THR A 105 -5.63 17.48 11.49
N MET A 106 -5.91 16.32 10.89
CA MET A 106 -7.01 15.44 11.31
C MET A 106 -6.56 14.27 12.20
N LEU A 107 -5.27 13.91 12.18
CA LEU A 107 -4.78 12.81 13.01
C LEU A 107 -4.70 13.26 14.46
N LYS A 108 -5.67 12.82 15.24
CA LYS A 108 -5.69 12.98 16.69
C LYS A 108 -4.54 12.20 17.33
N LYS A 109 -4.02 12.72 18.44
CA LYS A 109 -2.96 12.05 19.18
C LYS A 109 -3.47 10.68 19.63
N GLN A 110 -2.65 9.65 19.50
CA GLN A 110 -3.02 8.27 19.85
C GLN A 110 -3.46 8.14 21.32
N GLU A 111 -2.92 8.99 22.21
CA GLU A 111 -3.27 9.08 23.62
C GLU A 111 -4.72 9.54 23.88
N GLU A 112 -5.37 10.18 22.91
CA GLU A 112 -6.77 10.63 23.00
C GLU A 112 -7.75 9.51 22.61
N ALA A 113 -7.25 8.34 22.18
CA ALA A 113 -8.10 7.26 21.71
C ALA A 113 -8.87 6.61 22.89
N PRO A 114 -10.17 6.30 22.75
CA PRO A 114 -11.01 5.80 23.85
C PRO A 114 -10.50 4.50 24.51
N TYR A 115 -9.81 3.67 23.73
CA TYR A 115 -9.28 2.38 24.16
C TYR A 115 -7.75 2.36 24.16
N TYR A 116 -7.10 3.53 24.21
CA TYR A 116 -5.64 3.64 24.21
C TYR A 116 -5.05 2.82 25.37
N ARG A 117 -4.20 1.84 25.01
CA ARG A 117 -3.43 1.07 25.98
C ARG A 117 -1.98 1.51 25.90
N ALA A 118 -1.47 2.09 26.99
CA ALA A 118 -0.06 2.45 27.09
C ALA A 118 0.79 1.24 26.67
N PRO A 119 1.89 1.44 25.91
CA PRO A 119 2.72 0.33 25.48
C PRO A 119 3.14 -0.47 26.72
N ALA A 120 2.71 -1.74 26.79
CA ALA A 120 3.21 -2.64 27.83
C ALA A 120 4.75 -2.68 27.73
N PRO A 121 5.47 -2.81 28.86
CA PRO A 121 6.91 -3.04 28.81
C PRO A 121 7.16 -4.17 27.82
N THR A 122 8.04 -3.96 26.83
CA THR A 122 8.35 -4.93 25.79
C THR A 122 9.02 -6.15 26.41
N GLU A 123 8.22 -7.01 27.02
CA GLU A 123 8.60 -8.36 27.31
C GLU A 123 8.68 -9.04 25.94
N LYS A 124 9.91 -9.35 25.52
CA LYS A 124 10.18 -10.07 24.28
C LYS A 124 9.67 -11.50 24.45
N THR A 125 8.35 -11.69 24.42
CA THR A 125 7.75 -13.02 24.39
C THR A 125 8.31 -13.69 23.14
N LYS A 126 9.08 -14.77 23.33
CA LYS A 126 9.61 -15.54 22.21
C LYS A 126 8.41 -16.04 21.40
N LEU A 127 8.26 -15.53 20.19
CA LEU A 127 7.25 -15.97 19.23
C LEU A 127 7.64 -17.38 18.78
N THR A 128 7.16 -18.39 19.50
CA THR A 128 7.33 -19.80 19.14
C THR A 128 6.19 -20.22 18.21
N LEU A 129 6.44 -21.08 17.22
CA LEU A 129 5.43 -21.56 16.26
C LEU A 129 4.19 -22.17 16.94
N GLU A 130 4.36 -22.75 18.14
CA GLU A 130 3.26 -23.26 18.98
C GLU A 130 2.34 -22.14 19.48
N SER A 131 2.89 -20.97 19.83
CA SER A 131 2.09 -19.80 20.25
C SER A 131 1.30 -19.17 19.10
N LEU A 132 1.68 -19.44 17.85
CA LEU A 132 1.01 -18.99 16.63
C LEU A 132 -0.06 -19.97 16.12
N GLY A 133 -0.32 -21.05 16.87
CA GLY A 133 -1.32 -22.06 16.50
C GLY A 133 -0.75 -23.28 15.76
N GLY A 134 0.57 -23.48 15.76
CA GLY A 134 1.22 -24.69 15.27
C GLY A 134 1.30 -24.80 13.73
N PRO A 135 1.42 -26.02 13.17
CA PRO A 135 1.53 -26.26 11.73
C PRO A 135 0.42 -25.62 10.86
N PRO A 136 -0.85 -25.50 11.31
CA PRO A 136 -1.90 -24.80 10.56
C PRO A 136 -1.59 -23.31 10.28
N PHE A 137 -0.72 -22.68 11.08
CA PHE A 137 -0.26 -21.32 10.79
C PHE A 137 0.47 -21.22 9.44
N LEU A 138 1.15 -22.29 9.01
CA LEU A 138 1.78 -22.34 7.69
C LEU A 138 0.75 -22.30 6.56
N LEU A 139 -0.44 -22.87 6.77
CA LEU A 139 -1.54 -22.75 5.82
C LEU A 139 -2.03 -21.30 5.75
N LEU A 140 -2.10 -20.58 6.87
CA LEU A 140 -2.44 -19.15 6.85
C LEU A 140 -1.41 -18.34 6.08
N ILE A 141 -0.11 -18.58 6.31
CA ILE A 141 0.96 -17.95 5.52
C ILE A 141 0.79 -18.28 4.03
N PHE A 142 0.60 -19.56 3.70
CA PHE A 142 0.42 -19.99 2.32
C PHE A 142 -0.78 -19.32 1.67
N THR A 143 -1.94 -19.32 2.33
CA THR A 143 -3.15 -18.65 1.82
C THR A 143 -2.95 -17.15 1.63
N TYR A 144 -2.21 -16.48 2.51
CA TYR A 144 -1.93 -15.05 2.38
C TYR A 144 -0.96 -14.78 1.22
N ILE A 145 0.05 -15.64 1.02
CA ILE A 145 0.93 -15.59 -0.16
C ILE A 145 0.12 -15.80 -1.43
N THR A 146 -0.73 -16.83 -1.48
CA THR A 146 -1.59 -17.12 -2.65
C THR A 146 -2.57 -15.98 -2.90
N GLN A 147 -3.15 -15.38 -1.86
CA GLN A 147 -4.01 -14.21 -1.99
C GLN A 147 -3.24 -13.01 -2.54
N GLY A 148 -2.01 -12.76 -2.05
CA GLY A 148 -1.12 -11.72 -2.59
C GLY A 148 -0.80 -11.97 -4.06
N MET A 149 -0.45 -13.20 -4.41
CA MET A 149 -0.20 -13.61 -5.79
C MET A 149 -1.44 -13.44 -6.67
N LEU A 150 -2.63 -13.82 -6.21
CA LEU A 150 -3.89 -13.64 -6.96
C LEU A 150 -4.26 -12.17 -7.14
N PHE A 151 -4.04 -11.35 -6.11
CA PHE A 151 -4.29 -9.91 -6.16
C PHE A 151 -3.36 -9.23 -7.17
N TRP A 152 -2.11 -9.68 -7.24
CA TRP A 152 -1.15 -9.25 -8.24
C TRP A 152 -1.47 -9.87 -9.61
N GLU A 153 -1.82 -11.14 -9.73
CA GLU A 153 -2.16 -11.75 -11.03
C GLU A 153 -3.45 -11.19 -11.65
N LEU A 154 -4.48 -10.81 -10.90
CA LEU A 154 -5.61 -10.05 -11.46
C LEU A 154 -5.20 -8.63 -11.88
N ARG A 155 -4.18 -8.08 -11.22
CA ARG A 155 -3.55 -6.78 -11.52
C ARG A 155 -2.54 -6.86 -12.68
N TYR A 156 -2.02 -8.02 -13.09
CA TYR A 156 -0.99 -8.18 -14.14
C TYR A 156 -1.32 -9.18 -15.26
N GLY A 157 -2.22 -10.14 -15.04
CA GLY A 157 -2.23 -11.41 -15.76
C GLY A 157 -3.24 -11.57 -16.90
N SER A 158 -4.36 -10.84 -16.94
CA SER A 158 -5.36 -11.07 -18.01
C SER A 158 -5.98 -9.83 -18.67
N PRO A 159 -6.31 -8.72 -17.98
CA PRO A 159 -6.75 -7.50 -18.66
C PRO A 159 -5.58 -6.65 -19.17
N TRP A 160 -4.37 -6.90 -18.66
CA TRP A 160 -3.19 -6.09 -18.98
C TRP A 160 -2.44 -6.57 -20.21
N LEU A 161 -2.46 -7.86 -20.55
CA LEU A 161 -1.89 -8.35 -21.82
C LEU A 161 -2.66 -7.79 -23.03
N SER A 162 -3.97 -7.61 -22.92
CA SER A 162 -4.79 -6.96 -23.95
C SER A 162 -4.55 -5.44 -24.02
N ILE A 163 -4.39 -4.76 -22.89
CA ILE A 163 -4.02 -3.32 -22.85
C ILE A 163 -2.57 -3.10 -23.33
N LEU A 164 -1.62 -3.94 -22.94
CA LEU A 164 -0.25 -3.96 -23.44
C LEU A 164 -0.21 -4.21 -24.95
N SER A 165 -1.13 -5.00 -25.52
CA SER A 165 -1.20 -5.16 -26.98
C SER A 165 -1.67 -3.89 -27.72
N ALA A 166 -2.36 -2.98 -27.03
CA ALA A 166 -2.87 -1.72 -27.57
C ALA A 166 -1.91 -0.52 -27.37
N ILE A 167 -0.87 -0.67 -26.55
CA ILE A 167 0.13 0.37 -26.25
C ILE A 167 1.35 0.20 -27.18
N PRO A 168 1.91 1.26 -27.78
CA PRO A 168 3.12 1.18 -28.62
C PRO A 168 4.30 0.52 -27.88
N ASP A 169 5.07 -0.31 -28.57
CA ASP A 169 6.16 -1.13 -28.01
C ASP A 169 7.23 -0.33 -27.24
N SER A 170 7.38 0.96 -27.53
CA SER A 170 8.31 1.88 -26.85
C SER A 170 7.94 2.20 -25.39
N VAL A 171 6.72 1.90 -24.94
CA VAL A 171 6.24 2.23 -23.59
C VAL A 171 6.08 0.99 -22.71
N LYS A 172 5.91 -0.20 -23.32
CA LYS A 172 5.64 -1.47 -22.63
C LYS A 172 6.69 -1.83 -21.57
N HIS A 173 7.95 -1.51 -21.81
CA HIS A 173 9.03 -1.85 -20.89
C HIS A 173 9.06 -0.98 -19.63
N TRP A 174 8.51 0.24 -19.68
CA TRP A 174 8.46 1.14 -18.51
C TRP A 174 7.24 0.92 -17.63
N SER A 175 6.09 0.56 -18.21
CA SER A 175 4.86 0.28 -17.48
C SER A 175 4.99 -0.91 -16.51
N VAL A 176 5.77 -1.93 -16.90
CA VAL A 176 6.03 -3.13 -16.08
C VAL A 176 6.95 -2.82 -14.88
N LEU A 177 7.97 -1.97 -15.06
CA LEU A 177 8.88 -1.52 -13.98
C LEU A 177 8.25 -0.48 -13.05
N CYS A 178 7.30 0.30 -13.56
CA CYS A 178 6.56 1.31 -12.81
C CYS A 178 5.43 0.74 -11.94
N LEU A 179 5.20 -0.58 -11.95
CA LEU A 179 4.14 -1.22 -11.16
C LEU A 179 4.59 -2.30 -10.13
N ILE A 180 5.87 -2.70 -10.06
CA ILE A 180 6.41 -3.59 -8.99
C ILE A 180 7.23 -2.81 -8.00
#